data_AF-G3HK04-F1
#
_entry.id   AF-G3HK04-F1
#
_cell.length_a   1.000
_cell.length_b   1.000
_cell.length_c   1.000
_cell.angle_alpha   90.00
_cell.angle_beta   90.00
_cell.angle_gamma   90.00
#
_symmetry.space_group_name_H-M   'P 1'
#
loop_
_entity.id
_entity.type
_entity.pdbx_description
1 polymer ?
#
loop_
_entity_poly.entity_id
_entity_poly.type
_entity_poly.pdbx_seq_one_letter_code
_entity_poly.pdbx_strand_id
1 'polypeptide(L)'
;MESRLRTLKKELEEYEMFRSTEERESKELLKQMPAEKEKVGAEFQALRAFLVEQEGRLLGRLEVLSREVTQKQNENLAQLESEITQLSKLSSQIQETAQKPDIDFLQEFKNTLSKCSSVPCSKPTTVSSEMKNKVWNVSLKSFVLKGLLKKFKEDLQEELEKEEKGMDDHWADGWAFGVARESVRRKGLTPFTPEEGVWAMQLNNGQYWAVTSPDRTPLNCGHLSRVRVALDLEVGAVSFYAVEDMRHLYTFRVNFQERVFPLFSVCSTGTYLRIWP
;
A
#
# COMPACT_ATOMS: atom_id res chain seq x y z
N MET A 1 45.73 38.74 20.20
CA MET A 1 45.48 37.35 20.64
C MET A 1 44.25 37.21 21.54
N GLU A 2 44.10 38.02 22.58
CA GLU A 2 42.97 37.95 23.53
C GLU A 2 41.58 38.08 22.88
N SER A 3 41.41 38.96 21.90
CA SER A 3 40.15 39.08 21.16
C SER A 3 39.76 37.78 20.44
N ARG A 4 40.74 37.08 19.86
CA ARG A 4 40.51 35.81 19.16
C ARG A 4 40.18 34.69 20.14
N LEU A 5 40.84 34.68 21.30
CA LEU A 5 40.55 33.75 22.38
C LEU A 5 39.10 33.91 22.90
N ARG A 6 38.61 35.15 23.04
CA ARG A 6 37.22 35.43 23.42
C ARG A 6 36.21 34.92 22.39
N THR A 7 36.48 35.13 21.09
CA THR A 7 35.63 34.62 20.02
C THR A 7 35.54 33.10 20.03
N LEU A 8 36.67 32.40 20.15
CA LEU A 8 36.72 30.93 20.18
C LEU A 8 35.99 30.34 21.38
N LYS A 9 36.05 30.99 22.55
CA LYS A 9 35.29 30.55 23.73
C LYS A 9 33.78 30.65 23.51
N LYS A 10 33.31 31.74 22.89
CA LYS A 10 31.90 31.92 22.56
C LYS A 10 31.41 30.88 21.55
N GLU A 11 32.19 30.62 20.50
CA GLU A 11 31.87 29.56 19.53
C GLU A 11 31.80 28.19 20.20
N LEU A 12 32.72 27.88 21.12
CA LEU A 12 32.69 26.62 21.86
C LEU A 12 31.40 26.46 22.67
N GLU A 13 30.98 27.50 23.40
CA GLU A 13 29.71 27.50 24.16
C GLU A 13 28.50 27.29 23.25
N GLU A 14 28.49 27.90 22.06
CA GLU A 14 27.43 27.70 21.05
C GLU A 14 27.39 26.24 20.55
N TYR A 15 28.55 25.64 20.27
CA TYR A 15 28.63 24.22 19.85
C TYR A 15 28.21 23.26 20.97
N GLU A 16 28.51 23.57 22.23
CA GLU A 16 28.08 22.75 23.36
C GLU A 16 26.56 22.81 23.58
N MET A 17 25.95 23.99 23.42
CA MET A 17 24.50 24.15 23.44
C MET A 17 23.84 23.37 22.30
N PHE A 18 24.41 23.43 21.09
CA PHE A 18 23.92 22.66 19.95
C PHE A 18 24.00 21.16 20.19
N ARG A 19 25.16 20.64 20.62
CA ARG A 19 25.34 19.23 20.98
C ARG A 19 24.30 18.78 21.99
N SER A 20 24.05 19.57 23.03
CA SER A 20 23.05 19.25 24.05
C SER A 20 21.63 19.22 23.50
N THR A 21 21.31 20.10 22.56
CA THR A 21 20.00 20.17 21.89
C THR A 21 19.78 18.95 20.99
N GLU A 22 20.75 18.63 20.13
CA GLU A 22 20.72 17.44 19.26
C GLU A 22 20.62 16.14 20.08
N GLU A 23 21.39 16.00 21.15
CA GLU A 23 21.32 14.82 22.02
C GLU A 23 19.94 14.68 22.68
N ARG A 24 19.33 15.79 23.10
CA ARG A 24 18.00 15.79 23.71
C ARG A 24 16.95 15.37 22.68
N GLU A 25 17.00 15.91 21.47
CA GLU A 25 16.05 15.62 20.40
C GLU A 25 16.19 14.18 19.90
N SER A 26 17.42 13.71 19.69
CA SER A 26 17.70 12.32 19.33
C SER A 26 17.17 11.35 20.38
N LYS A 27 17.40 11.62 21.68
CA LYS A 27 16.86 10.79 22.77
C LYS A 27 15.35 10.76 22.80
N GLU A 28 14.69 11.88 22.50
CA GLU A 28 13.23 11.94 22.50
C GLU A 28 12.63 11.15 21.34
N LEU A 29 13.20 11.27 20.13
CA LEU A 29 12.81 10.44 18.98
C LEU A 29 13.01 8.94 19.27
N LEU A 30 14.15 8.58 19.86
CA LEU A 30 14.44 7.19 20.22
C LEU A 30 13.46 6.61 21.25
N LYS A 31 12.83 7.43 22.10
CA LYS A 31 11.78 6.96 23.01
C LYS A 31 10.46 6.67 22.31
N GLN A 32 10.19 7.32 21.17
CA GLN A 32 8.95 7.13 20.41
C GLN A 32 9.01 5.86 19.54
N MET A 33 10.20 5.49 19.07
CA MET A 33 10.41 4.33 18.18
C MET A 33 9.85 2.99 18.71
N PRO A 34 10.03 2.60 19.99
CA PRO A 34 9.47 1.36 20.52
C PRO A 34 7.94 1.30 20.44
N ALA A 35 7.27 2.42 20.74
CA ALA A 35 5.81 2.50 20.73
C ALA A 35 5.25 2.35 19.31
N GLU A 36 5.87 3.00 18.32
CA GLU A 36 5.46 2.82 16.92
C GLU A 36 5.74 1.41 16.39
N LYS A 37 6.88 0.83 16.76
CA LYS A 37 7.18 -0.58 16.45
C LYS A 37 6.13 -1.53 17.02
N GLU A 38 5.68 -1.29 18.25
CA GLU A 38 4.63 -2.09 18.89
C GLU A 38 3.29 -1.93 18.17
N LYS A 39 2.88 -0.69 17.83
CA LYS A 39 1.64 -0.42 17.08
C LYS A 39 1.61 -1.15 15.73
N VAL A 40 2.69 -1.05 14.95
CA VAL A 40 2.82 -1.77 13.68
C VAL A 40 2.68 -3.27 13.92
N GLY A 41 3.37 -3.82 14.93
CA GLY A 41 3.26 -5.23 15.29
C GLY A 41 1.82 -5.67 15.61
N ALA A 42 1.09 -4.85 16.39
CA ALA A 42 -0.28 -5.11 16.81
C ALA A 42 -1.27 -5.12 15.63
N GLU A 43 -1.18 -4.14 14.72
CA GLU A 43 -2.06 -4.06 13.54
C GLU A 43 -1.91 -5.29 12.63
N PHE A 44 -0.67 -5.69 12.35
CA PHE A 44 -0.40 -6.89 11.54
C PHE A 44 -0.85 -8.18 12.25
N GLN A 45 -0.77 -8.24 13.58
CA GLN A 45 -1.26 -9.38 14.33
C GLN A 45 -2.78 -9.48 14.30
N ALA A 46 -3.49 -8.36 14.44
CA ALA A 46 -4.95 -8.30 14.31
C ALA A 46 -5.40 -8.75 12.92
N LEU A 47 -4.73 -8.28 11.86
CA LEU A 47 -5.00 -8.71 10.49
C LEU A 47 -4.78 -10.22 10.29
N ARG A 48 -3.68 -10.79 10.81
CA ARG A 48 -3.43 -12.24 10.75
C ARG A 48 -4.53 -13.03 11.46
N ALA A 49 -4.94 -12.60 12.64
CA ALA A 49 -6.01 -13.26 13.39
C ALA A 49 -7.34 -13.24 12.62
N PHE A 50 -7.69 -12.09 12.04
CA PHE A 50 -8.88 -11.96 11.20
C PHE A 50 -8.84 -12.90 9.99
N LEU A 51 -7.71 -12.96 9.27
CA LEU A 51 -7.55 -13.83 8.10
C LEU A 51 -7.69 -15.31 8.46
N VAL A 52 -7.06 -15.75 9.55
CA VAL A 52 -7.20 -17.14 10.06
C VAL A 52 -8.65 -17.44 10.42
N GLU A 53 -9.36 -16.50 11.04
CA GLU A 53 -10.77 -16.68 11.36
C GLU A 53 -11.64 -16.81 10.10
N GLN A 54 -11.42 -15.97 9.09
CA GLN A 54 -12.18 -16.04 7.83
C GLN A 54 -11.89 -17.32 7.05
N GLU A 55 -10.63 -17.76 7.02
CA GLU A 55 -10.23 -19.04 6.42
C GLU A 55 -10.95 -20.20 7.13
N GLY A 56 -10.91 -20.25 8.47
CA GLY A 56 -11.59 -21.26 9.26
C GLY A 56 -13.11 -21.30 9.00
N ARG A 57 -13.77 -20.15 8.88
CA ARG A 57 -15.20 -20.05 8.53
C ARG A 57 -15.51 -20.66 7.17
N LEU A 58 -14.66 -20.44 6.16
CA LEU A 58 -14.84 -20.99 4.82
C LEU A 58 -14.59 -22.51 4.77
N LEU A 59 -13.51 -22.96 5.40
CA LEU A 59 -13.18 -24.39 5.49
C LEU A 59 -14.25 -25.16 6.26
N GLY A 60 -14.69 -24.65 7.41
CA GLY A 60 -15.77 -25.28 8.17
C GLY A 60 -17.08 -25.39 7.39
N ARG A 61 -17.41 -24.39 6.55
CA ARG A 61 -18.58 -24.46 5.68
C ARG A 61 -18.44 -25.52 4.58
N LEU A 62 -17.25 -25.71 4.04
CA LEU A 62 -16.97 -26.80 3.08
C LEU A 62 -17.10 -28.18 3.73
N GLU A 63 -16.62 -28.33 4.96
CA GLU A 63 -16.75 -29.59 5.71
C GLU A 63 -18.21 -29.94 6.02
N VAL A 64 -19.01 -28.95 6.46
CA VAL A 64 -20.46 -29.13 6.67
C VAL A 64 -21.12 -29.57 5.36
N LEU A 65 -20.83 -28.90 4.25
CA LEU A 65 -21.44 -29.21 2.97
C LEU A 65 -21.03 -30.60 2.46
N SER A 66 -19.77 -31.01 2.66
CA SER A 66 -19.29 -32.36 2.34
C SER A 66 -20.03 -33.45 3.12
N ARG A 67 -20.29 -33.19 4.41
CA ARG A 67 -21.10 -34.09 5.25
C ARG A 67 -22.55 -34.14 4.79
N GLU A 68 -23.17 -33.01 4.47
CA GLU A 68 -24.54 -32.96 3.93
C GLU A 68 -24.65 -33.78 2.63
N VAL A 69 -23.68 -33.66 1.71
CA VAL A 69 -23.64 -34.43 0.46
C VAL A 69 -23.58 -35.93 0.74
N THR A 70 -22.65 -36.34 1.59
CA THR A 70 -22.44 -37.76 1.95
C THR A 70 -23.68 -38.33 2.64
N GLN A 71 -24.26 -37.58 3.57
CA GLN A 71 -25.49 -37.98 4.25
C GLN A 71 -26.63 -38.17 3.26
N LYS A 72 -26.82 -37.22 2.34
CA LYS A 72 -27.91 -37.32 1.36
C LYS A 72 -27.71 -38.49 0.39
N GLN A 73 -26.48 -38.76 0.02
CA GLN A 73 -26.14 -39.95 -0.76
C GLN A 73 -26.51 -41.24 -0.02
N ASN A 74 -26.16 -41.35 1.26
CA ASN A 74 -26.45 -42.54 2.06
C ASN A 74 -27.96 -42.76 2.24
N GLU A 75 -28.73 -41.70 2.52
CA GLU A 75 -30.20 -41.78 2.59
C GLU A 75 -30.79 -42.30 1.27
N ASN A 76 -30.32 -41.76 0.14
CA ASN A 76 -30.79 -42.17 -1.19
C ASN A 76 -30.42 -43.62 -1.50
N LEU A 77 -29.20 -44.06 -1.15
CA LEU A 77 -28.76 -45.45 -1.34
C LEU A 77 -29.58 -46.42 -0.49
N ALA A 78 -29.81 -46.11 0.79
CA ALA A 78 -30.61 -46.96 1.68
C ALA A 78 -32.06 -47.09 1.18
N GLN A 79 -32.64 -46.01 0.64
CA GLN A 79 -33.97 -46.06 0.02
C GLN A 79 -33.96 -46.97 -1.22
N LEU A 80 -32.98 -46.81 -2.12
CA LEU A 80 -32.84 -47.66 -3.30
C LEU A 80 -32.64 -49.14 -2.95
N GLU A 81 -31.80 -49.44 -1.95
CA GLU A 81 -31.59 -50.80 -1.47
C GLU A 81 -32.89 -51.43 -0.92
N SER A 82 -33.69 -50.65 -0.19
CA SER A 82 -35.00 -51.09 0.29
C SER A 82 -35.94 -51.44 -0.87
N GLU A 83 -36.02 -50.56 -1.88
CA GLU A 83 -36.85 -50.77 -3.08
C GLU A 83 -36.37 -51.98 -3.91
N ILE A 84 -35.05 -52.11 -4.13
CA ILE A 84 -34.45 -53.26 -4.81
C ILE A 84 -34.77 -54.56 -4.06
N THR A 85 -34.66 -54.56 -2.73
CA THR A 85 -34.98 -55.74 -1.90
C THR A 85 -36.45 -56.12 -2.01
N GLN A 86 -37.35 -55.14 -1.96
CA GLN A 86 -38.79 -55.38 -2.13
C GLN A 86 -39.12 -55.96 -3.51
N LEU A 87 -38.56 -55.38 -4.57
CA LEU A 87 -38.75 -55.86 -5.94
C LEU A 87 -38.16 -57.26 -6.15
N SER A 88 -36.97 -57.52 -5.59
CA SER A 88 -36.32 -58.84 -5.66
C SER A 88 -37.16 -59.91 -4.97
N LYS A 89 -37.68 -59.61 -3.77
CA LYS A 89 -38.58 -60.51 -3.04
C LYS A 89 -39.85 -60.82 -3.83
N LEU A 90 -40.46 -59.80 -4.43
CA LEU A 90 -41.66 -59.98 -5.24
C LEU A 90 -41.38 -60.80 -6.50
N SER A 91 -40.24 -60.56 -7.16
CA SER A 91 -39.79 -61.35 -8.31
C SER A 91 -39.62 -62.82 -7.95
N SER A 92 -38.96 -63.13 -6.83
CA SER A 92 -38.80 -64.50 -6.35
C SER A 92 -40.16 -65.15 -6.03
N GLN A 93 -41.09 -64.42 -5.41
CA GLN A 93 -42.44 -64.92 -5.13
C GLN A 93 -43.21 -65.27 -6.40
N ILE A 94 -43.18 -64.40 -7.41
CA ILE A 94 -43.83 -64.67 -8.71
C ILE A 94 -43.24 -65.94 -9.34
N GLN A 95 -41.91 -66.07 -9.31
CA GLN A 95 -41.21 -67.21 -9.88
C GLN A 95 -41.53 -68.52 -9.15
N GLU A 96 -41.65 -68.48 -7.81
CA GLU A 96 -42.04 -69.63 -6.99
C GLU A 96 -43.51 -70.01 -7.21
N THR A 97 -44.42 -69.03 -7.22
CA THR A 97 -45.85 -69.28 -7.50
C THR A 97 -46.01 -69.95 -8.86
N ALA A 98 -45.26 -69.52 -9.89
CA ALA A 98 -45.34 -70.09 -11.24
C ALA A 98 -44.90 -71.57 -11.34
N GLN A 99 -44.20 -72.13 -10.34
CA GLN A 99 -43.80 -73.55 -10.32
C GLN A 99 -44.76 -74.46 -9.53
N LYS A 100 -45.83 -73.92 -8.93
CA LYS A 100 -46.77 -74.70 -8.11
C LYS A 100 -47.82 -75.46 -8.96
N PRO A 101 -48.37 -76.57 -8.45
CA PRO A 101 -49.45 -77.31 -9.11
C PRO A 101 -50.72 -76.47 -9.32
N ASP A 102 -51.52 -76.79 -10.34
CA ASP A 102 -52.63 -75.95 -10.84
C ASP A 102 -53.61 -75.41 -9.78
N ILE A 103 -53.99 -76.23 -8.79
CA ILE A 103 -54.93 -75.82 -7.72
C ILE A 103 -54.31 -74.81 -6.76
N ASP A 104 -53.06 -75.03 -6.34
CA ASP A 104 -52.34 -74.16 -5.41
C ASP A 104 -51.89 -72.87 -6.12
N PHE A 105 -51.53 -72.97 -7.40
CA PHE A 105 -51.22 -71.83 -8.26
C PHE A 105 -52.38 -70.84 -8.32
N LEU A 106 -53.61 -71.31 -8.63
CA LEU A 106 -54.76 -70.42 -8.79
C LEU A 106 -55.12 -69.66 -7.50
N GLN A 107 -54.91 -70.28 -6.33
CA GLN A 107 -55.11 -69.62 -5.03
C GLN A 107 -54.03 -68.59 -4.72
N GLU A 108 -52.75 -68.92 -4.91
CA GLU A 108 -51.65 -68.01 -4.58
C GLU A 108 -51.43 -66.91 -5.62
N PHE A 109 -51.65 -67.19 -6.90
CA PHE A 109 -51.46 -66.24 -7.99
C PHE A 109 -52.28 -64.97 -7.77
N LYS A 110 -53.55 -65.10 -7.35
CA LYS A 110 -54.41 -63.97 -7.02
C LYS A 110 -53.83 -63.09 -5.91
N ASN A 111 -53.24 -63.71 -4.88
CA ASN A 111 -52.61 -63.00 -3.76
C ASN A 111 -51.32 -62.29 -4.21
N THR A 112 -50.48 -62.93 -5.01
CA THR A 112 -49.26 -62.33 -5.55
C THR A 112 -49.57 -61.15 -6.48
N LEU A 113 -50.59 -61.27 -7.34
CA LEU A 113 -51.00 -60.21 -8.27
C LEU A 113 -51.53 -58.97 -7.54
N SER A 114 -52.28 -59.17 -6.44
CA SER A 114 -52.72 -58.06 -5.59
C SER A 114 -51.57 -57.30 -4.91
N LYS A 115 -50.47 -57.99 -4.61
CA LYS A 115 -49.23 -57.39 -4.07
C LYS A 115 -48.42 -56.67 -5.14
N CYS A 116 -48.41 -57.15 -6.38
CA CYS A 116 -47.78 -56.44 -7.50
C CYS A 116 -48.43 -55.07 -7.76
N SER A 117 -49.75 -55.00 -7.68
CA SER A 117 -50.49 -53.75 -7.93
C SER A 117 -50.26 -52.67 -6.87
N SER A 118 -49.65 -52.99 -5.72
CA SER A 118 -49.54 -52.07 -4.58
C SER A 118 -48.12 -51.60 -4.24
N VAL A 119 -47.07 -52.05 -4.95
CA VAL A 119 -45.69 -51.62 -4.68
C VAL A 119 -45.48 -50.18 -5.15
N PRO A 120 -45.27 -49.19 -4.26
CA PRO A 120 -44.92 -47.84 -4.65
C PRO A 120 -43.47 -47.81 -5.14
N CYS A 121 -43.23 -47.39 -6.37
CA CYS A 121 -41.89 -47.24 -6.93
C CYS A 121 -41.54 -45.74 -6.97
N SER A 122 -41.12 -45.19 -5.82
CA SER A 122 -40.82 -43.77 -5.68
C SER A 122 -39.32 -43.52 -5.69
N LYS A 123 -38.74 -43.30 -6.87
CA LYS A 123 -37.29 -43.03 -7.00
C LYS A 123 -36.86 -41.86 -6.09
N PRO A 124 -35.78 -42.01 -5.29
CA PRO A 124 -35.27 -40.93 -4.48
C PRO A 124 -34.86 -39.74 -5.34
N THR A 125 -35.05 -38.54 -4.81
CA THR A 125 -34.55 -37.33 -5.46
C THR A 125 -33.03 -37.39 -5.43
N THR A 126 -32.37 -37.31 -6.60
CA THR A 126 -30.91 -37.31 -6.70
C THR A 126 -30.32 -36.25 -5.76
N VAL A 127 -29.02 -36.34 -5.41
CA VAL A 127 -28.29 -35.35 -4.59
C VAL A 127 -28.42 -33.88 -5.10
N SER A 128 -29.06 -33.69 -6.26
CA SER A 128 -29.82 -32.50 -6.65
C SER A 128 -28.99 -31.28 -7.05
N SER A 129 -29.62 -30.44 -7.86
CA SER A 129 -29.20 -29.08 -8.20
C SER A 129 -28.97 -28.21 -6.97
N GLU A 130 -29.68 -28.44 -5.85
CA GLU A 130 -29.54 -27.64 -4.63
C GLU A 130 -28.15 -27.76 -4.01
N MET A 131 -27.65 -28.99 -3.82
CA MET A 131 -26.32 -29.21 -3.25
C MET A 131 -25.21 -28.74 -4.20
N LYS A 132 -25.42 -28.90 -5.51
CA LYS A 132 -24.53 -28.34 -6.54
C LYS A 132 -24.48 -26.81 -6.48
N ASN A 133 -25.62 -26.15 -6.30
CA ASN A 133 -25.69 -24.70 -6.15
C ASN A 133 -24.98 -24.22 -4.88
N LYS A 134 -25.11 -24.95 -3.76
CA LYS A 134 -24.38 -24.64 -2.52
C LYS A 134 -22.85 -24.72 -2.73
N VAL A 135 -22.35 -25.75 -3.41
CA VAL A 135 -20.91 -25.90 -3.71
C VAL A 135 -20.44 -24.78 -4.62
N TRP A 136 -21.17 -24.51 -5.71
CA TRP A 136 -20.85 -23.46 -6.66
C TRP A 136 -20.77 -22.07 -6.00
N ASN A 137 -21.69 -21.77 -5.07
CA ASN A 137 -21.66 -20.52 -4.30
C ASN A 137 -20.38 -20.37 -3.46
N VAL A 138 -19.86 -21.46 -2.88
CA VAL A 138 -18.59 -21.41 -2.14
C VAL A 138 -17.42 -21.21 -3.10
N SER A 139 -17.42 -21.86 -4.26
CA SER A 139 -16.42 -21.64 -5.31
C SER A 139 -16.39 -20.19 -5.79
N LEU A 140 -17.56 -19.57 -5.97
CA LEU A 140 -17.66 -18.15 -6.35
C LEU A 140 -17.06 -17.23 -5.29
N LYS A 141 -17.33 -17.50 -4.00
CA LYS A 141 -16.72 -16.74 -2.89
C LYS A 141 -15.20 -16.87 -2.87
N SER A 142 -14.67 -18.07 -3.13
CA SER A 142 -13.21 -18.29 -3.23
C SER A 142 -12.59 -17.50 -4.38
N PHE A 143 -13.26 -17.44 -5.54
CA PHE A 143 -12.82 -16.64 -6.67
C PHE A 143 -12.77 -15.14 -6.34
N VAL A 144 -13.83 -14.60 -5.72
CA VAL A 144 -13.86 -13.19 -5.28
C VAL A 144 -12.78 -12.91 -4.24
N LEU A 145 -12.61 -13.81 -3.25
CA LEU A 145 -11.61 -13.68 -2.21
C LEU A 145 -10.18 -13.60 -2.79
N LYS A 146 -9.87 -14.43 -3.80
CA LYS A 146 -8.56 -14.39 -4.47
C LYS A 146 -8.28 -13.00 -5.07
N GLY A 147 -9.28 -12.37 -5.69
CA GLY A 147 -9.15 -11.02 -6.24
C GLY A 147 -8.92 -9.95 -5.18
N LEU A 148 -9.69 -10.00 -4.09
CA LEU A 148 -9.54 -9.06 -2.96
C LEU A 148 -8.17 -9.21 -2.28
N LEU A 149 -7.71 -10.43 -2.03
CA LEU A 149 -6.40 -10.69 -1.44
C LEU A 149 -5.26 -10.24 -2.35
N LYS A 150 -5.41 -10.39 -3.67
CA LYS A 150 -4.41 -9.89 -4.62
C LYS A 150 -4.33 -8.36 -4.54
N LYS A 151 -5.47 -7.67 -4.64
CA LYS A 151 -5.51 -6.20 -4.55
C LYS A 151 -4.95 -5.70 -3.21
N PHE A 152 -5.36 -6.30 -2.10
CA PHE A 152 -4.86 -5.95 -0.79
C PHE A 152 -3.33 -6.06 -0.68
N LYS A 153 -2.73 -7.11 -1.27
CA LYS A 153 -1.26 -7.26 -1.30
C LYS A 153 -0.59 -6.17 -2.12
N GLU A 154 -1.15 -5.85 -3.28
CA GLU A 154 -0.65 -4.79 -4.17
C GLU A 154 -0.73 -3.43 -3.45
N ASP A 155 -1.88 -3.08 -2.89
CA ASP A 155 -2.09 -1.81 -2.16
C ASP A 155 -1.16 -1.72 -0.94
N LEU A 156 -1.03 -2.79 -0.14
CA LEU A 156 -0.17 -2.81 1.04
C LEU A 156 1.32 -2.70 0.67
N GLN A 157 1.74 -3.40 -0.39
CA GLN A 157 3.12 -3.33 -0.86
C GLN A 157 3.45 -1.93 -1.39
N GLU A 158 2.54 -1.32 -2.16
CA GLU A 158 2.67 0.06 -2.61
C GLU A 158 2.83 1.02 -1.43
N GLU A 159 2.00 0.93 -0.38
CA GLU A 159 2.12 1.82 0.79
C GLU A 159 3.42 1.63 1.59
N LEU A 160 3.95 0.41 1.67
CA LEU A 160 5.18 0.12 2.41
C LEU A 160 6.45 0.40 1.59
N GLU A 161 6.36 0.33 0.27
CA GLU A 161 7.45 0.65 -0.67
C GLU A 161 7.42 2.11 -1.13
N LYS A 162 6.34 2.85 -0.86
CA LYS A 162 6.38 4.31 -0.88
C LYS A 162 7.53 4.71 0.02
N GLU A 163 8.59 5.23 -0.60
CA GLU A 163 9.66 5.89 0.12
C GLU A 163 8.97 6.83 1.12
N GLU A 164 9.33 6.71 2.41
CA GLU A 164 9.11 7.82 3.31
C GLU A 164 9.68 9.01 2.55
N LYS A 165 8.84 9.98 2.20
CA LYS A 165 9.32 11.30 1.79
C LYS A 165 9.99 11.90 3.02
N GLY A 166 11.15 11.36 3.36
CA GLY A 166 12.20 12.13 3.95
C GLY A 166 12.48 13.30 3.01
N MET A 167 13.22 14.26 3.52
CA MET A 167 13.85 15.24 2.65
C MET A 167 14.71 14.47 1.64
N ASP A 168 14.17 14.15 0.46
CA ASP A 168 14.71 13.11 -0.44
C ASP A 168 16.20 13.33 -0.73
N ASP A 169 16.95 12.23 -0.69
CA ASP A 169 18.31 12.07 -1.21
C ASP A 169 18.42 12.33 -2.74
N HIS A 170 17.35 12.82 -3.37
CA HIS A 170 17.33 13.36 -4.73
C HIS A 170 17.99 14.75 -4.87
N TRP A 171 18.60 15.30 -3.81
CA TRP A 171 19.48 16.49 -3.93
C TRP A 171 20.67 16.29 -4.89
N ALA A 172 20.95 15.06 -5.31
CA ALA A 172 22.13 14.71 -6.09
C ALA A 172 22.24 15.36 -7.48
N ASP A 173 21.28 16.19 -7.97
CA ASP A 173 21.44 17.00 -9.20
C ASP A 173 20.85 18.42 -9.08
N GLY A 174 21.05 19.04 -7.91
CA GLY A 174 20.72 20.45 -7.71
C GLY A 174 21.83 21.41 -8.12
N TRP A 175 21.47 22.67 -8.29
CA TRP A 175 22.40 23.80 -8.12
C TRP A 175 21.62 25.03 -7.68
N ALA A 176 22.29 25.95 -6.99
CA ALA A 176 21.72 27.23 -6.64
C ALA A 176 22.73 28.36 -6.83
N PHE A 177 22.26 29.53 -7.25
CA PHE A 177 23.07 30.73 -7.28
C PHE A 177 22.25 31.97 -6.95
N GLY A 178 22.92 33.01 -6.45
CA GLY A 178 22.29 34.25 -6.07
C GLY A 178 23.21 35.11 -5.22
N VAL A 179 22.66 35.73 -4.18
CA VAL A 179 23.41 36.54 -3.22
C VAL A 179 23.09 36.13 -1.80
N ALA A 180 24.08 36.24 -0.92
CA ALA A 180 23.96 35.98 0.51
C ALA A 180 24.55 37.16 1.30
N ARG A 181 23.97 37.48 2.46
CA ARG A 181 24.54 38.43 3.42
C ARG A 181 25.95 38.00 3.88
N GLU A 182 26.75 38.96 4.32
CA GLU A 182 28.08 38.69 4.89
C GLU A 182 28.01 37.80 6.12
N SER A 183 27.01 38.03 6.97
CA SER A 183 26.77 37.29 8.21
C SER A 183 26.33 35.83 8.04
N VAL A 184 25.94 35.40 6.83
CA VAL A 184 25.48 34.04 6.55
C VAL A 184 26.58 33.02 6.83
N ARG A 185 26.23 31.97 7.57
CA ARG A 185 27.14 30.85 7.87
C ARG A 185 27.51 30.15 6.57
N ARG A 186 28.82 29.97 6.32
CA ARG A 186 29.35 29.35 5.07
C ARG A 186 29.80 27.90 5.23
N LYS A 187 29.68 27.33 6.43
CA LYS A 187 30.07 25.95 6.77
C LYS A 187 28.91 25.25 7.46
N GLY A 188 28.62 24.00 7.05
CA GLY A 188 27.49 23.20 7.55
C GLY A 188 26.22 23.35 6.70
N LEU A 189 25.15 22.63 7.08
CA LEU A 189 23.82 22.79 6.47
C LEU A 189 23.22 24.13 6.90
N THR A 190 23.37 25.16 6.06
CA THR A 190 22.70 26.45 6.25
C THR A 190 21.41 26.44 5.42
N PRO A 191 20.24 26.70 6.03
CA PRO A 191 19.00 26.78 5.27
C PRO A 191 19.10 27.89 4.22
N PHE A 192 18.77 27.56 2.97
CA PHE A 192 18.65 28.56 1.91
C PHE A 192 17.30 29.23 2.06
N THR A 193 17.25 30.33 2.82
CA THR A 193 16.04 31.12 3.01
C THR A 193 16.34 32.63 3.05
N PRO A 194 15.37 33.49 2.67
CA PRO A 194 15.49 34.94 2.83
C PRO A 194 15.73 35.38 4.28
N GLU A 195 15.17 34.67 5.27
CA GLU A 195 15.32 34.98 6.70
C GLU A 195 16.77 34.80 7.17
N GLU A 196 17.44 33.76 6.66
CA GLU A 196 18.87 33.53 6.87
C GLU A 196 19.75 34.42 5.99
N GLY A 197 19.17 35.36 5.23
CA GLY A 197 19.90 36.32 4.41
C GLY A 197 20.36 35.78 3.06
N VAL A 198 19.70 34.75 2.52
CA VAL A 198 19.98 34.15 1.22
C VAL A 198 18.86 34.45 0.23
N TRP A 199 19.21 35.04 -0.91
CA TRP A 199 18.29 35.28 -2.03
C TRP A 199 18.87 34.65 -3.28
N ALA A 200 18.26 33.55 -3.71
CA ALA A 200 18.80 32.71 -4.76
C ALA A 200 17.71 32.18 -5.69
N MET A 201 18.17 31.70 -6.84
CA MET A 201 17.43 30.80 -7.71
C MET A 201 18.08 29.42 -7.64
N GLN A 202 17.26 28.38 -7.64
CA GLN A 202 17.71 27.00 -7.53
C GLN A 202 17.06 26.13 -8.61
N LEU A 203 17.83 25.22 -9.19
CA LEU A 203 17.31 24.06 -9.89
C LEU A 203 17.29 22.89 -8.90
N ASN A 204 16.13 22.25 -8.76
CA ASN A 204 15.98 21.02 -7.99
C ASN A 204 14.98 20.09 -8.69
N ASN A 205 15.34 18.83 -8.87
CA ASN A 205 14.53 17.81 -9.57
C ASN A 205 14.01 18.29 -10.94
N GLY A 206 14.88 18.95 -11.73
CA GLY A 206 14.52 19.46 -13.06
C GLY A 206 13.59 20.69 -13.08
N GLN A 207 13.17 21.19 -11.91
CA GLN A 207 12.30 22.36 -11.78
C GLN A 207 13.08 23.55 -11.21
N TYR A 208 12.83 24.74 -11.76
CA TYR A 208 13.42 25.98 -11.28
C TYR A 208 12.57 26.61 -10.20
N TRP A 209 13.22 27.19 -9.19
CA TRP A 209 12.60 27.79 -8.01
C TRP A 209 13.28 29.09 -7.64
N ALA A 210 12.51 30.10 -7.26
CA ALA A 210 13.01 31.18 -6.42
C ALA A 210 12.98 30.72 -4.95
N VAL A 211 14.08 30.95 -4.25
CA VAL A 211 14.26 30.60 -2.84
C VAL A 211 13.51 31.58 -1.94
N THR A 212 12.17 31.47 -1.94
CA THR A 212 11.26 32.22 -1.06
C THR A 212 10.89 31.41 0.17
N SER A 213 10.29 32.08 1.15
CA SER A 213 9.82 31.51 2.42
C SER A 213 8.41 32.06 2.72
N PRO A 214 7.50 31.27 3.32
CA PRO A 214 7.70 29.93 3.88
C PRO A 214 7.83 28.83 2.81
N ASP A 215 7.23 29.03 1.64
CA ASP A 215 7.30 28.11 0.50
C ASP A 215 8.13 28.69 -0.64
N ARG A 216 8.82 27.82 -1.37
CA ARG A 216 9.58 28.17 -2.57
C ARG A 216 8.63 28.49 -3.71
N THR A 217 8.95 29.53 -4.49
CA THR A 217 8.13 29.94 -5.62
C THR A 217 8.59 29.20 -6.89
N PRO A 218 7.75 28.37 -7.53
CA PRO A 218 8.11 27.70 -8.77
C PRO A 218 8.24 28.71 -9.91
N LEU A 219 9.27 28.52 -10.75
CA LEU A 219 9.52 29.35 -11.93
C LEU A 219 9.21 28.56 -13.20
N ASN A 220 8.20 29.02 -13.95
CA ASN A 220 7.85 28.44 -15.24
C ASN A 220 8.67 29.09 -16.36
N CYS A 221 9.95 28.71 -16.44
CA CYS A 221 10.90 29.35 -17.34
C CYS A 221 11.49 28.44 -18.43
N GLY A 222 11.09 27.16 -18.48
CA GLY A 222 11.67 26.18 -19.39
C GLY A 222 13.15 25.93 -19.07
N HIS A 223 13.89 25.32 -20.00
CA HIS A 223 15.32 25.11 -19.86
C HIS A 223 16.10 26.42 -20.00
N LEU A 224 16.91 26.76 -18.99
CA LEU A 224 17.77 27.94 -18.99
C LEU A 224 19.24 27.55 -19.20
N SER A 225 19.91 28.18 -20.16
CA SER A 225 21.34 27.98 -20.40
C SER A 225 22.20 29.04 -19.71
N ARG A 226 21.75 30.30 -19.66
CA ARG A 226 22.45 31.39 -18.97
C ARG A 226 21.46 32.29 -18.25
N VAL A 227 21.86 32.72 -17.07
CA VAL A 227 21.04 33.57 -16.21
C VAL A 227 21.88 34.74 -15.72
N ARG A 228 21.31 35.94 -15.84
CA ARG A 228 21.87 37.15 -15.27
C ARG A 228 21.29 37.36 -13.87
N VAL A 229 22.16 37.60 -12.91
CA VAL A 229 21.80 38.08 -11.56
C VAL A 229 22.13 39.56 -11.50
N ALA A 230 21.12 40.39 -11.25
CA ALA A 230 21.26 41.83 -11.11
C ALA A 230 20.96 42.23 -9.67
N LEU A 231 21.95 42.86 -9.02
CA LEU A 231 21.82 43.40 -7.67
C LEU A 231 21.71 44.93 -7.75
N ASP A 232 20.64 45.47 -7.19
CA ASP A 232 20.44 46.90 -7.02
C ASP A 232 20.38 47.20 -5.52
N LEU A 233 21.45 47.80 -4.99
CA LEU A 233 21.56 48.13 -3.57
C LEU A 233 20.74 49.38 -3.19
N GLU A 234 20.50 50.30 -4.13
CA GLU A 234 19.78 51.54 -3.87
C GLU A 234 18.27 51.29 -3.77
N VAL A 235 17.74 50.50 -4.71
CA VAL A 235 16.33 50.12 -4.76
C VAL A 235 16.04 48.91 -3.86
N GLY A 236 17.09 48.18 -3.45
CA GLY A 236 16.96 47.01 -2.60
C GLY A 236 16.34 45.84 -3.36
N ALA A 237 16.98 45.40 -4.45
CA ALA A 237 16.45 44.33 -5.29
C ALA A 237 17.53 43.34 -5.75
N VAL A 238 17.14 42.06 -5.81
CA VAL A 238 17.89 41.00 -6.49
C VAL A 238 17.02 40.44 -7.58
N SER A 239 17.40 40.62 -8.85
CA SER A 239 16.59 40.22 -10.00
C SER A 239 17.32 39.20 -10.87
N PHE A 240 16.57 38.22 -11.37
CA PHE A 240 17.05 37.13 -12.20
C PHE A 240 16.44 37.26 -13.60
N TYR A 241 17.27 37.13 -14.64
CA TYR A 241 16.84 37.23 -16.04
C TYR A 241 17.43 36.08 -16.87
N ALA A 242 16.61 35.48 -17.73
CA ALA A 242 17.10 34.60 -18.79
C ALA A 242 17.88 35.45 -19.80
N VAL A 243 19.09 35.04 -20.16
CA VAL A 243 19.96 35.85 -21.04
C VAL A 243 19.56 35.72 -22.51
N GLU A 244 18.94 34.61 -22.88
CA GLU A 244 18.56 34.28 -24.25
C GLU A 244 17.55 35.26 -24.84
N ASP A 245 16.54 35.65 -24.05
CA ASP A 245 15.43 36.52 -24.43
C ASP A 245 15.29 37.75 -23.52
N MET A 246 16.24 37.97 -22.60
CA MET A 246 16.20 39.01 -21.57
C MET A 246 14.93 38.96 -20.69
N ARG A 247 14.27 37.80 -20.63
CA ARG A 247 13.03 37.64 -19.88
C ARG A 247 13.29 37.67 -18.39
N HIS A 248 12.49 38.47 -17.70
CA HIS A 248 12.44 38.49 -16.25
C HIS A 248 11.98 37.13 -15.71
N LEU A 249 12.73 36.59 -14.74
CA LEU A 249 12.43 35.32 -14.09
C LEU A 249 11.83 35.56 -12.70
N TYR A 250 12.52 36.34 -11.87
CA TYR A 250 12.08 36.62 -10.51
C TYR A 250 12.82 37.83 -9.92
N THR A 251 12.20 38.55 -8.99
CA THR A 251 12.84 39.61 -8.21
C THR A 251 12.51 39.49 -6.73
N PHE A 252 13.56 39.44 -5.89
CA PHE A 252 13.44 39.66 -4.45
C PHE A 252 13.52 41.15 -4.15
N ARG A 253 12.63 41.65 -3.29
CA ARG A 253 12.72 42.99 -2.70
C ARG A 253 13.30 42.87 -1.30
N VAL A 254 14.41 43.55 -1.06
CA VAL A 254 15.27 43.34 0.10
C VAL A 254 15.78 44.67 0.62
N ASN A 255 15.62 44.91 1.91
CA ASN A 255 16.31 46.01 2.58
C ASN A 255 17.70 45.53 3.03
N PHE A 256 18.75 45.88 2.29
CA PHE A 256 20.12 45.48 2.62
C PHE A 256 20.68 46.34 3.75
N GLN A 257 20.95 45.72 4.90
CA GLN A 257 21.55 46.38 6.07
C GLN A 257 23.06 46.08 6.21
N GLU A 258 23.59 45.20 5.37
CA GLU A 258 24.99 44.80 5.37
C GLU A 258 25.42 44.41 3.95
N ARG A 259 26.71 44.12 3.79
CA ARG A 259 27.27 43.69 2.51
C ARG A 259 26.69 42.33 2.10
N VAL A 260 26.51 42.15 0.81
CA VAL A 260 26.11 40.87 0.21
C VAL A 260 27.19 40.37 -0.73
N PHE A 261 27.31 39.05 -0.83
CA PHE A 261 28.29 38.37 -1.65
C PHE A 261 27.60 37.39 -2.60
N PRO A 262 28.17 37.13 -3.79
CA PRO A 262 27.69 36.07 -4.65
C PRO A 262 27.66 34.72 -3.92
N LEU A 263 26.58 33.98 -4.13
CA LEU A 263 26.37 32.63 -3.62
C LEU A 263 26.33 31.67 -4.78
N PHE A 264 27.07 30.56 -4.68
CA PHE A 264 27.05 29.44 -5.62
C PHE A 264 27.04 28.14 -4.81
N SER A 265 26.17 27.22 -5.19
CA SER A 265 26.07 25.89 -4.60
C SER A 265 25.86 24.86 -5.70
N VAL A 266 26.70 23.83 -5.72
CA VAL A 266 26.63 22.70 -6.63
C VAL A 266 26.73 21.41 -5.82
N CYS A 267 25.91 20.44 -6.20
CA CYS A 267 25.54 19.31 -5.34
C CYS A 267 26.12 18.00 -5.86
N SER A 268 26.31 17.96 -7.18
CA SER A 268 26.67 16.77 -7.93
C SER A 268 28.04 16.92 -8.55
N THR A 269 28.78 15.82 -8.61
CA THR A 269 30.13 15.77 -9.16
C THR A 269 30.16 16.01 -10.68
N GLY A 270 29.00 15.95 -11.36
CA GLY A 270 28.85 16.24 -12.79
C GLY A 270 28.36 17.65 -13.14
N THR A 271 27.89 18.42 -12.15
CA THR A 271 27.32 19.76 -12.37
C THR A 271 28.38 20.83 -12.11
N TYR A 272 28.51 21.80 -13.02
CA TYR A 272 29.35 22.97 -12.83
C TYR A 272 28.62 24.25 -13.24
N LEU A 273 28.82 25.31 -12.46
CA LEU A 273 28.40 26.66 -12.82
C LEU A 273 29.61 27.40 -13.41
N ARG A 274 29.43 28.03 -14.57
CA ARG A 274 30.46 28.86 -15.20
C ARG A 274 30.06 30.32 -15.10
N ILE A 275 30.92 31.14 -14.53
CA ILE A 275 30.78 32.59 -14.54
C ILE A 275 31.20 33.09 -15.93
N TRP A 276 30.36 33.88 -16.56
CA TRP A 276 30.67 34.56 -17.81
C TRP A 276 31.24 35.96 -17.54
N PRO A 277 32.42 36.29 -18.09
CA PRO A 277 33.03 37.62 -17.97
C PRO A 277 32.32 38.67 -18.83
#